data_AF-A0A166U653-F1
#
_entry.id   AF-A0A166U653-F1
#
_cell.length_a   1.000
_cell.length_b   1.000
_cell.length_c   1.000
_cell.angle_alpha   90.00
_cell.angle_beta   90.00
_cell.angle_gamma   90.00
#
_symmetry.space_group_name_H-M   'P 1'
#
loop_
_entity.id
_entity.type
_entity.pdbx_description
1 polymer ?
#
loop_
_entity_poly.entity_id
_entity_poly.type
_entity_poly.pdbx_seq_one_letter_code
_entity_poly.pdbx_strand_id
1 'polypeptide(L)'
;MGERASTVSERQLLRALTHDGCPVCDHLRNHEAEFRFWFIAERYHQRELLDALTNSLGFCVDHGESLADSSRSRSPMTSAHEVVSRRTLSRFEAGEIDRTTWSSLATCPACASFERAGDRTVSFLAHGLETSAAEYGDPGIACFPHFRSLAATVSPSLFHTLLPVQRRQFHDVRETVRSMRENPTTATDSSLPSELETALQLTVGHDIHPSALPPPDVDPNGTRDPVGDFTALLDSGDGCPVCLEVSRAWQTWLAWLLHADCDGDQLHDVLPTCREHVWGCVRYGDTDLAMAIADAASDPVASRLTRAMRLLDDDPESREDVSATLAHVDSLRRFVPRLRDDGTTRAREAIRRPIRCPVCDRMETARDRAVELLLALLEQPRFRRAFEDGYGLCLNHCSYALARNPAPESAALLRSDEAAKVARLQWELREAQRKQAWDVRPERKGTEQRAWLRAIARFSGRYTPLPPDDAPNGER
;
A
#
# COMPACT_ATOMS: atom_id res chain seq x y z
N MET A 1 -30.18 -3.78 2.58
CA MET A 1 -29.47 -4.06 3.86
C MET A 1 -28.01 -3.70 3.62
N GLY A 2 -27.53 -2.48 3.81
CA GLY A 2 -27.77 -1.53 4.89
C GLY A 2 -26.44 -1.42 5.64
N GLU A 3 -25.45 -0.74 5.04
CA GLU A 3 -24.13 -0.47 5.64
C GLU A 3 -24.31 0.17 7.03
N ARG A 4 -24.27 -0.65 8.10
CA ARG A 4 -23.96 -0.18 9.45
C ARG A 4 -22.45 -0.25 9.67
N ALA A 5 -21.68 0.26 8.71
CA ALA A 5 -20.31 0.68 9.01
C ALA A 5 -20.44 1.81 10.05
N SER A 6 -19.50 1.94 11.00
CA SER A 6 -19.57 3.03 11.97
C SER A 6 -19.57 4.36 11.20
N THR A 7 -20.75 4.98 11.09
CA THR A 7 -20.87 6.26 10.39
C THR A 7 -20.27 7.30 11.30
N VAL A 8 -19.05 7.72 11.00
CA VAL A 8 -18.42 8.84 11.70
C VAL A 8 -19.25 10.09 11.46
N SER A 9 -19.57 10.78 12.55
CA SER A 9 -20.27 12.06 12.49
C SER A 9 -19.28 13.22 12.43
N GLU A 10 -19.70 14.32 11.81
CA GLU A 10 -18.96 15.59 11.79
C GLU A 10 -18.53 16.02 13.20
N ARG A 11 -19.43 15.95 14.18
CA ARG A 11 -19.13 16.30 15.59
C ARG A 11 -18.04 15.43 16.20
N GLN A 12 -17.96 14.15 15.83
CA GLN A 12 -16.88 13.28 16.31
C GLN A 12 -15.53 13.69 15.70
N LEU A 13 -15.50 14.08 14.42
CA LEU A 13 -14.28 14.53 13.74
C LEU A 13 -13.80 15.88 14.24
N LEU A 14 -14.70 16.83 14.47
CA LEU A 14 -14.39 18.12 15.08
C LEU A 14 -13.86 17.92 16.52
N ARG A 15 -14.49 17.06 17.31
CA ARG A 15 -13.97 16.69 18.64
C ARG A 15 -12.61 15.99 18.56
N ALA A 16 -12.34 15.22 17.51
CA ALA A 16 -11.03 14.59 17.33
C ALA A 16 -9.93 15.63 17.04
N LEU A 17 -10.26 16.82 16.51
CA LEU A 17 -9.30 17.93 16.37
C LEU A 17 -8.84 18.50 17.71
N THR A 18 -9.52 18.23 18.83
CA THR A 18 -9.07 18.68 20.15
C THR A 18 -7.94 17.82 20.75
N HIS A 19 -7.44 16.84 19.99
CA HIS A 19 -6.38 15.92 20.40
C HIS A 19 -5.28 15.92 19.34
N ASP A 20 -4.04 15.62 19.74
CA ASP A 20 -2.90 15.57 18.82
C ASP A 20 -3.10 14.53 17.71
N GLY A 21 -2.60 14.85 16.52
CA GLY A 21 -2.57 13.95 15.38
C GLY A 21 -3.73 14.13 14.39
N CYS A 22 -3.87 13.16 13.48
CA CYS A 22 -4.78 13.25 12.35
C CYS A 22 -6.13 12.59 12.66
N PRO A 23 -7.26 13.33 12.68
CA PRO A 23 -8.57 12.77 13.02
C PRO A 23 -9.04 11.72 12.01
N VAL A 24 -8.61 11.84 10.74
CA VAL A 24 -8.93 10.86 9.69
C VAL A 24 -8.17 9.55 9.92
N CYS A 25 -6.88 9.61 10.26
CA CYS A 25 -6.11 8.41 10.58
C CYS A 25 -6.64 7.68 11.81
N ASP A 26 -7.02 8.43 12.85
CA ASP A 26 -7.57 7.85 14.09
C ASP A 26 -8.86 7.07 13.80
N HIS A 27 -9.78 7.65 13.02
CA HIS A 27 -10.98 6.94 12.59
C HIS A 27 -10.66 5.70 11.73
N LEU A 28 -9.76 5.84 10.76
CA LEU A 28 -9.40 4.76 9.84
C LEU A 28 -8.74 3.57 10.53
N ARG A 29 -8.02 3.77 11.64
CA ARG A 29 -7.42 2.68 12.42
C ARG A 29 -8.47 1.67 12.88
N ASN A 30 -9.66 2.13 13.27
CA ASN A 30 -10.75 1.26 13.70
C ASN A 30 -11.45 0.57 12.52
N HIS A 31 -11.48 1.22 11.34
CA HIS A 31 -12.17 0.71 10.15
C HIS A 31 -11.57 -0.59 9.62
N GLU A 32 -10.27 -0.81 9.75
CA GLU A 32 -9.65 -2.07 9.35
C GLU A 32 -10.12 -3.25 10.21
N ALA A 33 -10.10 -3.08 11.53
CA ALA A 33 -10.58 -4.08 12.48
C ALA A 33 -12.07 -4.38 12.23
N GLU A 34 -12.87 -3.35 11.93
CA GLU A 34 -14.27 -3.51 11.52
C GLU A 34 -14.39 -4.29 10.20
N PHE A 35 -13.62 -3.95 9.17
CA PHE A 35 -13.64 -4.65 7.89
C PHE A 35 -13.34 -6.13 8.07
N ARG A 36 -12.25 -6.46 8.79
CA ARG A 36 -11.85 -7.83 9.10
C ARG A 36 -12.94 -8.56 9.89
N PHE A 37 -13.50 -7.92 10.91
CA PHE A 37 -14.59 -8.50 11.71
C PHE A 37 -15.79 -8.85 10.84
N TRP A 38 -16.29 -7.91 10.04
CA TRP A 38 -17.45 -8.12 9.18
C TRP A 38 -17.17 -9.10 8.05
N PHE A 39 -15.95 -9.12 7.52
CA PHE A 39 -15.52 -10.14 6.56
C PHE A 39 -15.68 -11.55 7.14
N ILE A 40 -15.13 -11.79 8.34
CA ILE A 40 -15.15 -13.09 9.00
C ILE A 40 -16.57 -13.48 9.43
N ALA A 41 -17.33 -12.52 9.98
CA ALA A 41 -18.65 -12.79 10.52
C ALA A 41 -19.69 -13.09 9.43
N GLU A 42 -19.73 -12.26 8.36
CA GLU A 42 -20.91 -12.22 7.48
C GLU A 42 -20.60 -11.97 6.00
N ARG A 43 -19.52 -11.27 5.64
CA ARG A 43 -19.41 -10.74 4.26
C ARG A 43 -18.76 -11.68 3.26
N TYR A 44 -18.03 -12.72 3.69
CA TYR A 44 -17.24 -13.58 2.80
C TYR A 44 -18.06 -14.35 1.74
N HIS A 45 -19.39 -14.43 1.87
CA HIS A 45 -20.29 -15.05 0.89
C HIS A 45 -21.07 -14.03 0.04
N GLN A 46 -20.90 -12.72 0.28
CA GLN A 46 -21.58 -11.68 -0.49
C GLN A 46 -21.05 -11.68 -1.93
N ARG A 47 -21.96 -11.69 -2.90
CA ARG A 47 -21.63 -11.75 -4.33
C ARG A 47 -20.72 -10.59 -4.74
N GLU A 48 -21.03 -9.38 -4.28
CA GLU A 48 -20.28 -8.17 -4.63
C GLU A 48 -18.84 -8.24 -4.14
N LEU A 49 -18.61 -8.78 -2.93
CA LEU A 49 -17.26 -8.97 -2.40
C LEU A 49 -16.51 -10.07 -3.15
N LEU A 50 -17.17 -11.19 -3.47
CA LEU A 50 -16.57 -12.27 -4.25
C LEU A 50 -16.22 -11.81 -5.67
N ASP A 51 -17.07 -10.99 -6.29
CA ASP A 51 -16.81 -10.36 -7.60
C ASP A 51 -15.60 -9.42 -7.51
N ALA A 52 -15.54 -8.58 -6.46
CA ALA A 52 -14.38 -7.72 -6.21
C ALA A 52 -13.09 -8.53 -6.02
N LEU A 53 -13.11 -9.57 -5.16
CA LEU A 53 -11.97 -10.48 -4.97
C LEU A 53 -11.56 -11.17 -6.27
N THR A 54 -12.51 -11.58 -7.10
CA THR A 54 -12.19 -12.23 -8.38
C THR A 54 -11.50 -11.25 -9.34
N ASN A 55 -11.90 -9.98 -9.32
CA ASN A 55 -11.36 -8.93 -10.18
C ASN A 55 -10.02 -8.36 -9.68
N SER A 56 -9.76 -8.44 -8.38
CA SER A 56 -8.49 -8.05 -7.77
C SER A 56 -7.51 -9.23 -7.60
N LEU A 57 -7.89 -10.43 -8.03
CA LEU A 57 -7.17 -11.69 -7.75
C LEU A 57 -6.88 -11.87 -6.25
N GLY A 58 -7.89 -11.66 -5.41
CA GLY A 58 -7.81 -11.82 -3.96
C GLY A 58 -7.53 -10.52 -3.22
N PHE A 59 -7.06 -10.64 -1.98
CA PHE A 59 -6.59 -9.49 -1.18
C PHE A 59 -5.18 -9.08 -1.64
N CYS A 60 -4.72 -7.89 -1.24
CA CYS A 60 -3.28 -7.60 -1.32
C CYS A 60 -2.51 -8.43 -0.29
N VAL A 61 -1.18 -8.47 -0.38
CA VAL A 61 -0.33 -9.20 0.57
C VAL A 61 -0.69 -8.83 2.02
N ASP A 62 -0.63 -7.55 2.39
CA ASP A 62 -0.83 -7.13 3.79
C ASP A 62 -2.22 -7.54 4.33
N HIS A 63 -3.28 -7.35 3.54
CA HIS A 63 -4.63 -7.74 3.96
C HIS A 63 -4.83 -9.26 3.97
N GLY A 64 -4.14 -9.99 3.08
CA GLY A 64 -4.11 -11.45 3.09
C GLY A 64 -3.43 -11.99 4.36
N GLU A 65 -2.28 -11.43 4.73
CA GLU A 65 -1.53 -11.80 5.94
C GLU A 65 -2.29 -11.42 7.22
N SER A 66 -2.82 -10.20 7.30
CA SER A 66 -3.64 -9.74 8.42
C SER A 66 -4.88 -10.64 8.66
N LEU A 67 -5.44 -11.21 7.59
CA LEU A 67 -6.50 -12.22 7.70
C LEU A 67 -5.96 -13.59 8.08
N ALA A 68 -4.76 -13.97 7.64
CA ALA A 68 -4.11 -15.24 7.97
C ALA A 68 -3.75 -15.38 9.45
N ASP A 69 -3.44 -14.26 10.12
CA ASP A 69 -3.08 -14.24 11.55
C ASP A 69 -4.22 -14.65 12.49
N SER A 70 -5.47 -14.74 12.00
CA SER A 70 -6.59 -15.21 12.80
C SER A 70 -7.05 -16.60 12.40
N SER A 71 -7.01 -17.54 13.35
CA SER A 71 -7.58 -18.89 13.17
C SER A 71 -9.07 -18.86 12.82
N ARG A 72 -9.80 -17.80 13.20
CA ARG A 72 -11.22 -17.57 12.85
C ARG A 72 -11.43 -17.30 11.35
N SER A 73 -10.40 -16.87 10.63
CA SER A 73 -10.46 -16.60 9.20
C SER A 73 -10.45 -17.87 8.35
N ARG A 74 -10.06 -19.03 8.90
CA ARG A 74 -9.88 -20.25 8.10
C ARG A 74 -11.09 -20.62 7.25
N SER A 75 -12.28 -20.73 7.85
CA SER A 75 -13.49 -21.13 7.10
C SER A 75 -13.95 -20.04 6.11
N PRO A 76 -14.04 -18.75 6.49
CA PRO A 76 -14.30 -17.65 5.55
C PRO A 76 -13.32 -17.59 4.37
N MET A 77 -12.02 -17.71 4.63
CA MET A 77 -10.98 -17.66 3.61
C MET A 77 -11.02 -18.88 2.70
N THR A 78 -11.24 -20.08 3.25
CA THR A 78 -11.44 -21.29 2.43
C THR A 78 -12.66 -21.12 1.52
N SER A 79 -13.75 -20.56 2.04
CA SER A 79 -14.99 -20.28 1.30
C SER A 79 -14.79 -19.28 0.17
N ALA A 80 -14.23 -18.12 0.48
CA ALA A 80 -13.97 -17.07 -0.50
C ALA A 80 -12.99 -17.54 -1.59
N HIS A 81 -11.88 -18.16 -1.21
CA HIS A 81 -10.88 -18.59 -2.17
C HIS A 81 -11.30 -19.79 -3.02
N GLU A 82 -12.23 -20.66 -2.59
CA GLU A 82 -12.78 -21.69 -3.48
C GLU A 82 -13.53 -21.05 -4.65
N VAL A 83 -14.36 -20.04 -4.37
CA VAL A 83 -15.13 -19.33 -5.39
C VAL A 83 -14.20 -18.55 -6.31
N VAL A 84 -13.24 -17.82 -5.74
CA VAL A 84 -12.25 -17.06 -6.51
C VAL A 84 -11.42 -18.01 -7.39
N SER A 85 -10.92 -19.12 -6.86
CA SER A 85 -10.12 -20.09 -7.63
C SER A 85 -10.93 -20.73 -8.75
N ARG A 86 -12.19 -21.09 -8.49
CA ARG A 86 -13.09 -21.64 -9.51
C ARG A 86 -13.31 -20.64 -10.65
N ARG A 87 -13.60 -19.38 -10.34
CA ARG A 87 -13.84 -18.34 -11.33
C ARG A 87 -12.58 -18.00 -12.13
N THR A 88 -11.43 -17.95 -11.47
CA THR A 88 -10.14 -17.77 -12.15
C THR A 88 -9.84 -18.92 -13.09
N LEU A 89 -10.10 -20.17 -12.69
CA LEU A 89 -9.93 -21.33 -13.57
C LEU A 89 -10.82 -21.25 -14.82
N SER A 90 -12.09 -20.87 -14.67
CA SER A 90 -12.98 -20.66 -15.82
C SER A 90 -12.46 -19.58 -16.78
N ARG A 91 -11.77 -18.53 -16.28
CA ARG A 91 -11.12 -17.52 -17.13
C ARG A 91 -9.90 -18.08 -17.88
N PHE A 92 -9.13 -18.99 -17.26
CA PHE A 92 -8.05 -19.71 -17.96
C PHE A 92 -8.61 -20.57 -19.10
N GLU A 93 -9.66 -21.34 -18.82
CA GLU A 93 -10.32 -22.21 -19.80
C GLU A 93 -10.95 -21.44 -20.97
N ALA A 94 -11.53 -20.28 -20.70
CA ALA A 94 -12.11 -19.40 -21.70
C ALA A 94 -11.07 -18.60 -22.51
N GLY A 95 -9.79 -18.64 -22.13
CA GLY A 95 -8.75 -17.81 -22.75
C GLY A 95 -8.90 -16.30 -22.48
N GLU A 96 -9.74 -15.92 -21.51
CA GLU A 96 -10.01 -14.54 -21.10
C GLU A 96 -8.85 -13.91 -20.32
N ILE A 97 -7.86 -14.72 -19.93
CA ILE A 97 -6.63 -14.24 -19.32
C ILE A 97 -5.72 -13.74 -20.44
N ASP A 98 -6.04 -12.53 -20.88
CA ASP A 98 -5.27 -11.77 -21.84
C ASP A 98 -4.53 -10.59 -21.18
N ARG A 99 -3.66 -9.97 -21.99
CA ARG A 99 -2.81 -8.85 -21.59
C ARG A 99 -3.58 -7.68 -20.97
N THR A 100 -4.80 -7.41 -21.40
CA THR A 100 -5.57 -6.20 -20.99
C THR A 100 -6.44 -6.45 -19.78
N THR A 101 -6.94 -7.68 -19.65
CA THR A 101 -7.89 -8.08 -18.62
C THR A 101 -7.22 -8.09 -17.25
N TRP A 102 -5.93 -8.45 -17.19
CA TRP A 102 -5.19 -8.48 -15.92
C TRP A 102 -4.16 -7.36 -15.76
N SER A 103 -3.90 -6.53 -16.77
CA SER A 103 -3.05 -5.34 -16.59
C SER A 103 -3.71 -4.25 -15.74
N SER A 104 -5.03 -4.35 -15.52
CA SER A 104 -5.83 -3.41 -14.74
C SER A 104 -6.53 -4.11 -13.57
N LEU A 105 -5.77 -4.92 -12.81
CA LEU A 105 -6.30 -5.55 -11.61
C LEU A 105 -6.98 -4.51 -10.72
N ALA A 106 -8.21 -4.83 -10.33
CA ALA A 106 -8.93 -3.98 -9.40
C ALA A 106 -8.16 -3.91 -8.07
N THR A 107 -8.27 -2.78 -7.38
CA THR A 107 -7.75 -2.64 -6.02
C THR A 107 -8.36 -3.72 -5.11
N CYS A 108 -7.54 -4.29 -4.24
CA CYS A 108 -7.98 -5.18 -3.17
C CYS A 108 -9.25 -4.63 -2.48
N PRO A 109 -10.30 -5.43 -2.23
CA PRO A 109 -11.56 -4.93 -1.68
C PRO A 109 -11.42 -4.32 -0.29
N ALA A 110 -10.45 -4.76 0.51
CA ALA A 110 -10.12 -4.16 1.80
C ALA A 110 -9.48 -2.78 1.62
N CYS A 111 -8.45 -2.66 0.77
CA CYS A 111 -7.86 -1.37 0.37
C CYS A 111 -8.91 -0.41 -0.19
N ALA A 112 -9.77 -0.87 -1.10
CA ALA A 112 -10.84 -0.04 -1.68
C ALA A 112 -11.90 0.35 -0.64
N SER A 113 -12.19 -0.51 0.35
CA SER A 113 -13.06 -0.18 1.48
C SER A 113 -12.42 0.90 2.38
N PHE A 114 -11.11 0.82 2.57
CA PHE A 114 -10.33 1.77 3.36
C PHE A 114 -10.24 3.14 2.66
N GLU A 115 -9.93 3.17 1.36
CA GLU A 115 -9.95 4.38 0.54
C GLU A 115 -11.31 5.09 0.60
N ARG A 116 -12.41 4.34 0.37
CA ARG A 116 -13.77 4.90 0.48
C ARG A 116 -14.10 5.41 1.88
N ALA A 117 -13.63 4.76 2.93
CA ALA A 117 -13.80 5.25 4.29
C ALA A 117 -13.01 6.54 4.51
N GLY A 118 -11.78 6.63 4.00
CA GLY A 118 -10.95 7.82 4.04
C GLY A 118 -11.61 9.00 3.35
N ASP A 119 -12.07 8.80 2.11
CA ASP A 119 -12.75 9.83 1.32
C ASP A 119 -14.02 10.35 1.99
N ARG A 120 -14.84 9.45 2.56
CA ARG A 120 -16.04 9.84 3.33
C ARG A 120 -15.67 10.63 4.57
N THR A 121 -14.65 10.18 5.31
CA THR A 121 -14.20 10.85 6.53
C THR A 121 -13.64 12.24 6.23
N VAL A 122 -12.84 12.37 5.17
CA VAL A 122 -12.36 13.66 4.67
C VAL A 122 -13.52 14.56 4.26
N SER A 123 -14.55 14.02 3.60
CA SER A 123 -15.72 14.79 3.20
C SER A 123 -16.51 15.33 4.40
N PHE A 124 -16.71 14.52 5.45
CA PHE A 124 -17.35 14.98 6.69
C PHE A 124 -16.49 16.00 7.44
N LEU A 125 -15.17 15.80 7.50
CA LEU A 125 -14.24 16.76 8.10
C LEU A 125 -14.27 18.09 7.32
N ALA A 126 -14.24 18.04 5.99
CA ALA A 126 -14.35 19.21 5.14
C ALA A 126 -15.61 20.00 5.45
N HIS A 127 -16.76 19.31 5.54
CA HIS A 127 -18.04 19.94 5.86
C HIS A 127 -18.03 20.64 7.22
N GLY A 128 -17.55 19.97 8.27
CA GLY A 128 -17.50 20.57 9.61
C GLY A 128 -16.55 21.77 9.70
N LEU A 129 -15.43 21.71 8.98
CA LEU A 129 -14.46 22.81 8.94
C LEU A 129 -14.98 24.06 8.22
N GLU A 130 -15.98 23.96 7.33
CA GLU A 130 -16.61 25.15 6.73
C GLU A 130 -17.25 26.07 7.80
N THR A 131 -17.69 25.50 8.94
CA THR A 131 -18.23 26.27 10.07
C THR A 131 -17.27 26.40 11.26
N SER A 132 -16.26 25.55 11.33
CA SER A 132 -15.34 25.43 12.49
C SER A 132 -13.86 25.50 12.09
N ALA A 133 -13.50 26.30 11.10
CA ALA A 133 -12.12 26.40 10.60
C ALA A 133 -11.07 26.73 11.69
N ALA A 134 -11.48 27.45 12.75
CA ALA A 134 -10.61 27.80 13.88
C ALA A 134 -10.18 26.59 14.73
N GLU A 135 -10.86 25.46 14.62
CA GLU A 135 -10.51 24.22 15.33
C GLU A 135 -9.37 23.44 14.64
N TYR A 136 -8.98 23.82 13.42
CA TYR A 136 -7.93 23.15 12.66
C TYR A 136 -6.54 23.63 13.07
N GLY A 137 -5.68 22.72 13.53
CA GLY A 137 -4.30 23.00 13.91
C GLY A 137 -4.08 23.36 15.38
N ASP A 138 -5.08 23.21 16.25
CA ASP A 138 -4.96 23.42 17.69
C ASP A 138 -5.74 22.37 18.52
N PRO A 139 -5.10 21.25 18.92
CA PRO A 139 -3.82 20.74 18.42
C PRO A 139 -3.95 19.83 17.18
N GLY A 140 -5.14 19.31 16.90
CA GLY A 140 -5.35 18.30 15.87
C GLY A 140 -5.30 18.85 14.46
N ILE A 141 -4.69 18.09 13.56
CA ILE A 141 -4.45 18.53 12.17
C ILE A 141 -4.37 17.34 11.23
N ALA A 142 -4.83 17.48 9.98
CA ALA A 142 -4.70 16.40 9.01
C ALA A 142 -3.22 16.15 8.67
N CYS A 143 -2.81 14.87 8.67
CA CYS A 143 -1.53 14.47 8.08
C CYS A 143 -1.51 14.84 6.60
N PHE A 144 -0.33 15.00 6.00
CA PHE A 144 -0.22 15.47 4.62
C PHE A 144 -1.01 14.63 3.61
N PRO A 145 -1.03 13.27 3.67
CA PRO A 145 -1.90 12.48 2.80
C PRO A 145 -3.38 12.86 2.90
N HIS A 146 -3.91 13.08 4.11
CA HIS A 146 -5.30 13.47 4.29
C HIS A 146 -5.56 14.95 3.99
N PHE A 147 -4.58 15.83 4.22
CA PHE A 147 -4.64 17.21 3.79
C PHE A 147 -4.71 17.32 2.26
N ARG A 148 -4.03 16.45 1.51
CA ARG A 148 -4.13 16.42 0.04
C ARG A 148 -5.56 16.14 -0.43
N SER A 149 -6.25 15.19 0.22
CA SER A 149 -7.66 14.90 -0.07
C SER A 149 -8.58 16.04 0.40
N LEU A 150 -8.30 16.61 1.58
CA LEU A 150 -9.06 17.73 2.13
C LEU A 150 -8.97 18.96 1.22
N ALA A 151 -7.78 19.32 0.76
CA ALA A 151 -7.52 20.43 -0.17
C ALA A 151 -8.27 20.30 -1.50
N ALA A 152 -8.55 19.08 -1.94
CA ALA A 152 -9.35 18.81 -3.14
C ALA A 152 -10.87 18.98 -2.90
N THR A 153 -11.32 18.93 -1.64
CA THR A 153 -12.74 18.82 -1.27
C THR A 153 -13.32 20.13 -0.70
N VAL A 154 -12.53 20.89 0.07
CA VAL A 154 -12.98 22.13 0.73
C VAL A 154 -13.28 23.27 -0.26
N SER A 155 -14.02 24.28 0.18
CA SER A 155 -14.22 25.53 -0.57
C SER A 155 -12.89 26.27 -0.81
N PRO A 156 -12.78 27.13 -1.84
CA PRO A 156 -11.60 27.97 -2.06
C PRO A 156 -11.24 28.80 -0.83
N SER A 157 -12.22 29.48 -0.23
CA SER A 157 -12.03 30.28 0.99
C SER A 157 -11.45 29.46 2.14
N LEU A 158 -12.02 28.28 2.42
CA LEU A 158 -11.51 27.41 3.47
C LEU A 158 -10.09 26.91 3.14
N PHE A 159 -9.81 26.56 1.89
CA PHE A 159 -8.45 26.17 1.48
C PHE A 159 -7.41 27.27 1.76
N HIS A 160 -7.73 28.54 1.47
CA HIS A 160 -6.88 29.69 1.78
C HIS A 160 -6.65 29.85 3.29
N THR A 161 -7.64 29.51 4.12
CA THR A 161 -7.50 29.51 5.59
C THR A 161 -6.64 28.35 6.10
N LEU A 162 -6.82 27.13 5.58
CA LEU A 162 -6.15 25.93 6.09
C LEU A 162 -4.68 25.82 5.64
N LEU A 163 -4.34 26.29 4.43
CA LEU A 163 -3.00 26.12 3.87
C LEU A 163 -1.88 26.76 4.72
N PRO A 164 -2.01 28.01 5.22
CA PRO A 164 -1.00 28.62 6.09
C PRO A 164 -0.81 27.87 7.41
N VAL A 165 -1.90 27.35 7.99
CA VAL A 165 -1.87 26.52 9.21
C VAL A 165 -1.08 25.24 8.93
N GLN A 166 -1.40 24.54 7.84
CA GLN A 166 -0.68 23.34 7.43
C GLN A 166 0.81 23.61 7.19
N ARG A 167 1.15 24.72 6.52
CA ARG A 167 2.56 25.08 6.28
C ARG A 167 3.30 25.33 7.59
N ARG A 168 2.69 26.06 8.53
CA ARG A 168 3.30 26.35 9.84
C ARG A 168 3.57 25.05 10.59
N GLN A 169 2.58 24.17 10.69
CA GLN A 169 2.77 22.89 11.35
C GLN A 169 3.94 22.09 10.77
N PHE A 170 4.06 22.03 9.45
CA PHE A 170 5.16 21.31 8.80
C PHE A 170 6.51 22.00 8.94
N HIS A 171 6.53 23.32 9.07
CA HIS A 171 7.73 24.05 9.45
C HIS A 171 8.16 23.64 10.87
N ASP A 172 7.24 23.62 11.82
CA ASP A 172 7.52 23.27 13.21
C ASP A 172 7.99 21.81 13.34
N VAL A 173 7.35 20.87 12.63
CA VAL A 173 7.81 19.47 12.51
C VAL A 173 9.27 19.39 12.06
N ARG A 174 9.67 20.18 11.05
CA ARG A 174 11.05 20.18 10.54
C ARG A 174 12.04 20.79 11.52
N GLU A 175 11.68 21.87 12.20
CA GLU A 175 12.52 22.45 13.24
C GLU A 175 12.68 21.49 14.42
N THR A 176 11.62 20.75 14.80
CA THR A 176 11.71 19.69 15.81
C THR A 176 12.68 18.60 15.39
N VAL A 177 12.53 18.03 14.18
CA VAL A 177 13.44 16.97 13.68
C VAL A 177 14.87 17.49 13.59
N ARG A 178 15.08 18.71 13.11
CA ARG A 178 16.43 19.33 13.05
C ARG A 178 17.02 19.49 14.45
N SER A 179 16.26 20.04 15.40
CA SER A 179 16.70 20.24 16.77
C SER A 179 17.07 18.92 17.45
N MET A 180 16.33 17.84 17.16
CA MET A 180 16.64 16.50 17.66
C MET A 180 17.93 15.94 17.06
N ARG A 181 18.21 16.20 15.77
CA ARG A 181 19.47 15.81 15.13
C ARG A 181 20.67 16.59 15.65
N GLU A 182 20.49 17.88 15.93
CA GLU A 182 21.56 18.74 16.47
C GLU A 182 21.87 18.44 17.94
N ASN A 183 20.85 17.99 18.69
CA ASN A 183 20.97 17.65 20.11
C ASN A 183 20.42 16.24 20.34
N PRO A 184 21.09 15.19 19.85
CA PRO A 184 20.62 13.82 19.98
C PRO A 184 20.57 13.48 21.47
N THR A 185 19.36 13.32 21.99
CA THR A 185 19.18 12.79 23.34
C THR A 185 19.65 11.34 23.32
N THR A 186 20.48 10.95 24.28
CA THR A 186 20.84 9.55 24.51
C THR A 186 19.62 8.79 25.04
N ALA A 187 18.64 8.53 24.18
CA ALA A 187 17.52 7.68 24.49
C ALA A 187 18.07 6.26 24.64
N THR A 188 18.00 5.71 25.85
CA THR A 188 18.45 4.35 26.17
C THR A 188 17.39 3.29 25.89
N ASP A 189 16.21 3.69 25.41
CA ASP A 189 15.08 2.81 25.12
C ASP A 189 14.92 2.61 23.61
N SER A 190 14.46 1.42 23.24
CA SER A 190 14.15 0.98 21.87
C SER A 190 12.90 1.63 21.25
N SER A 191 12.26 2.55 21.97
CA SER A 191 11.04 3.24 21.54
C SER A 191 11.38 4.53 20.79
N LEU A 192 10.60 4.85 19.73
CA LEU A 192 10.74 6.13 19.05
C LEU A 192 10.35 7.27 20.01
N PRO A 193 11.13 8.38 20.04
CA PRO A 193 10.68 9.59 20.72
C PRO A 193 9.32 10.05 20.19
N SER A 194 8.42 10.46 21.09
CA SER A 194 7.03 10.80 20.74
C SER A 194 6.90 11.92 19.71
N GLU A 195 7.83 12.88 19.75
CA GLU A 195 7.92 14.03 18.85
C GLU A 195 8.28 13.58 17.44
N LEU A 196 9.21 12.63 17.32
CA LEU A 196 9.60 12.04 16.04
C LEU A 196 8.49 11.16 15.46
N GLU A 197 7.82 10.37 16.31
CA GLU A 197 6.65 9.60 15.89
C GLU A 197 5.55 10.52 15.36
N THR A 198 5.25 11.61 16.06
CA THR A 198 4.27 12.62 15.64
C THR A 198 4.67 13.27 14.32
N ALA A 199 5.96 13.64 14.15
CA ALA A 199 6.50 14.18 12.90
C ALA A 199 6.27 13.24 11.71
N LEU A 200 6.56 11.95 11.90
CA LEU A 200 6.35 10.91 10.88
C LEU A 200 4.86 10.70 10.58
N GLN A 201 4.02 10.60 11.61
CA GLN A 201 2.57 10.45 11.47
C GLN A 201 1.94 11.62 10.72
N LEU A 202 2.36 12.86 10.99
CA LEU A 202 1.91 14.03 10.25
C LEU A 202 2.40 14.01 8.80
N THR A 203 3.63 13.56 8.55
CA THR A 203 4.24 13.55 7.21
C THR A 203 3.68 12.48 6.29
N VAL A 204 3.64 11.23 6.74
CA VAL A 204 3.26 10.07 5.90
C VAL A 204 1.98 9.37 6.34
N GLY A 205 1.34 9.82 7.43
CA GLY A 205 0.20 9.16 8.04
C GLY A 205 0.60 8.06 9.01
N HIS A 206 -0.37 7.51 9.74
CA HIS A 206 -0.13 6.41 10.69
C HIS A 206 0.28 5.10 10.01
N ASP A 207 1.04 4.27 10.74
CA ASP A 207 1.25 2.88 10.41
C ASP A 207 -0.04 2.08 10.64
N ILE A 208 -0.82 1.89 9.58
CA ILE A 208 -2.13 1.21 9.66
C ILE A 208 -1.98 -0.26 9.27
N HIS A 209 -0.94 -0.60 8.49
CA HIS A 209 -0.62 -1.97 8.13
C HIS A 209 0.86 -2.19 8.41
N PRO A 210 1.23 -2.63 9.62
CA PRO A 210 2.60 -3.01 9.86
C PRO A 210 2.89 -4.25 9.02
N SER A 211 3.39 -4.05 7.79
CA SER A 211 3.76 -5.15 6.92
C SER A 211 4.75 -6.03 7.68
N ALA A 212 4.52 -7.35 7.69
CA ALA A 212 5.33 -8.31 8.41
C ALA A 212 6.66 -8.61 7.69
N LEU A 213 7.25 -7.59 7.05
CA LEU A 213 8.55 -7.72 6.40
C LEU A 213 9.54 -8.14 7.48
N PRO A 214 10.12 -9.35 7.43
CA PRO A 214 11.03 -9.80 8.48
C PRO A 214 12.26 -8.87 8.52
N PRO A 215 12.95 -8.79 9.68
CA PRO A 215 14.21 -8.07 9.75
C PRO A 215 15.16 -8.56 8.65
N PRO A 216 16.02 -7.68 8.11
CA PRO A 216 16.95 -8.09 7.08
C PRO A 216 17.90 -9.16 7.63
N ASP A 217 17.91 -10.33 6.99
CA ASP A 217 18.81 -11.45 7.27
C ASP A 217 19.83 -11.64 6.13
N VAL A 218 20.19 -10.53 5.48
CA VAL A 218 21.05 -10.53 4.29
C VAL A 218 22.29 -9.72 4.57
N ASP A 219 23.46 -10.29 4.28
CA ASP A 219 24.73 -9.56 4.27
C ASP A 219 24.69 -8.49 3.16
N PRO A 220 24.70 -7.19 3.49
CA PRO A 220 24.67 -6.13 2.49
C PRO A 220 25.92 -6.10 1.59
N ASN A 221 27.02 -6.74 2.01
CA ASN A 221 28.29 -6.79 1.28
C ASN A 221 28.54 -8.12 0.56
N GLY A 222 27.60 -9.06 0.63
CA GLY A 222 27.73 -10.37 0.00
C GLY A 222 27.88 -10.28 -1.52
N THR A 223 28.89 -10.93 -2.09
CA THR A 223 28.99 -11.11 -3.55
C THR A 223 27.82 -11.97 -4.02
N ARG A 224 27.09 -11.47 -5.01
CA ARG A 224 25.89 -12.12 -5.53
C ARG A 224 26.10 -12.70 -6.92
N ASP A 225 25.49 -13.85 -7.19
CA ASP A 225 25.20 -14.33 -8.55
C ASP A 225 23.68 -14.18 -8.81
N PRO A 226 23.20 -13.04 -9.34
CA PRO A 226 21.77 -12.80 -9.50
C PRO A 226 21.07 -13.85 -10.37
N VAL A 227 21.75 -14.37 -11.38
CA VAL A 227 21.19 -15.36 -12.30
C VAL A 227 21.15 -16.73 -11.63
N GLY A 228 22.24 -17.15 -10.99
CA GLY A 228 22.29 -18.39 -10.22
C GLY A 228 21.26 -18.41 -9.08
N ASP A 229 21.19 -17.33 -8.31
CA ASP A 229 20.23 -17.18 -7.22
C ASP A 229 18.79 -17.26 -7.72
N PHE A 230 18.45 -16.53 -8.79
CA PHE A 230 17.09 -16.52 -9.32
C PHE A 230 16.73 -17.88 -9.94
N THR A 231 17.69 -18.55 -10.58
CA THR A 231 17.51 -19.91 -11.08
C THR A 231 17.20 -20.89 -9.96
N ALA A 232 17.89 -20.78 -8.82
CA ALA A 232 17.60 -21.61 -7.64
C ALA A 232 16.18 -21.37 -7.10
N LEU A 233 15.64 -20.15 -7.23
CA LEU A 233 14.25 -19.84 -6.87
C LEU A 233 13.22 -20.44 -7.83
N LEU A 234 13.58 -20.77 -9.07
CA LEU A 234 12.62 -21.40 -10.00
C LEU A 234 12.24 -22.81 -9.53
N ASP A 235 13.22 -23.54 -8.99
CA ASP A 235 13.06 -24.90 -8.47
C ASP A 235 12.60 -24.91 -7.00
N SER A 236 12.60 -23.74 -6.33
CA SER A 236 12.15 -23.67 -4.94
C SER A 236 10.62 -23.77 -4.85
N GLY A 237 10.13 -24.67 -4.01
CA GLY A 237 8.71 -24.77 -3.67
C GLY A 237 8.22 -23.67 -2.73
N ASP A 238 9.11 -22.75 -2.33
CA ASP A 238 8.91 -21.82 -1.21
C ASP A 238 8.03 -20.61 -1.55
N GLY A 239 7.88 -20.27 -2.83
CA GLY A 239 7.04 -19.17 -3.26
C GLY A 239 7.34 -18.67 -4.66
N CYS A 240 6.61 -17.63 -5.08
CA CYS A 240 6.82 -17.03 -6.38
C CYS A 240 8.23 -16.42 -6.49
N PRO A 241 9.08 -16.83 -7.47
CA PRO A 241 10.46 -16.36 -7.57
C PRO A 241 10.55 -14.84 -7.75
N VAL A 242 9.58 -14.23 -8.43
CA VAL A 242 9.50 -12.76 -8.57
C VAL A 242 9.16 -12.08 -7.24
N CYS A 243 8.18 -12.59 -6.47
CA CYS A 243 7.93 -12.08 -5.12
C CYS A 243 9.17 -12.23 -4.24
N LEU A 244 9.84 -13.38 -4.34
CA LEU A 244 11.02 -13.66 -3.53
C LEU A 244 12.18 -12.71 -3.87
N GLU A 245 12.37 -12.40 -5.14
CA GLU A 245 13.40 -11.46 -5.58
C GLU A 245 13.08 -10.00 -5.21
N VAL A 246 11.82 -9.56 -5.31
CA VAL A 246 11.41 -8.21 -4.87
C VAL A 246 11.62 -8.04 -3.37
N SER A 247 11.19 -9.03 -2.56
CA SER A 247 11.43 -8.98 -1.12
C SER A 247 12.91 -9.05 -0.76
N ARG A 248 13.72 -9.82 -1.51
CA ARG A 248 15.19 -9.80 -1.33
C ARG A 248 15.75 -8.42 -1.63
N ALA A 249 15.33 -7.77 -2.72
CA ALA A 249 15.77 -6.41 -3.05
C ALA A 249 15.41 -5.41 -1.95
N TRP A 250 14.22 -5.51 -1.37
CA TRP A 250 13.83 -4.73 -0.19
C TRP A 250 14.75 -5.00 1.01
N GLN A 251 14.96 -6.28 1.35
CA GLN A 251 15.80 -6.68 2.49
C GLN A 251 17.25 -6.21 2.33
N THR A 252 17.85 -6.38 1.15
CA THR A 252 19.21 -5.92 0.87
C THR A 252 19.30 -4.40 0.98
N TRP A 253 18.30 -3.67 0.46
CA TRP A 253 18.27 -2.21 0.58
C TRP A 253 18.12 -1.76 2.04
N LEU A 254 17.23 -2.38 2.80
CA LEU A 254 17.06 -2.08 4.22
C LEU A 254 18.32 -2.42 5.01
N ALA A 255 18.93 -3.59 4.78
CA ALA A 255 20.19 -3.99 5.39
C ALA A 255 21.29 -2.94 5.11
N TRP A 256 21.42 -2.52 3.85
CA TRP A 256 22.36 -1.47 3.48
C TRP A 256 22.07 -0.16 4.22
N LEU A 257 20.79 0.25 4.30
CA LEU A 257 20.40 1.49 4.95
C LEU A 257 20.67 1.48 6.47
N LEU A 258 20.44 0.34 7.13
CA LEU A 258 20.72 0.17 8.57
C LEU A 258 22.22 0.26 8.90
N HIS A 259 23.10 0.04 7.92
CA HIS A 259 24.55 0.18 8.08
C HIS A 259 25.10 1.42 7.39
N ALA A 260 24.27 2.19 6.70
CA ALA A 260 24.67 3.41 6.04
C ALA A 260 24.90 4.48 7.12
N ASP A 261 26.08 5.09 7.09
CA ASP A 261 26.35 6.25 7.94
C ASP A 261 25.39 7.38 7.55
N CYS A 262 24.50 7.73 8.48
CA CYS A 262 23.50 8.77 8.28
C CYS A 262 24.07 10.18 8.53
N ASP A 263 25.36 10.29 8.85
CA ASP A 263 26.08 11.55 8.97
C ASP A 263 26.37 12.17 7.59
N GLY A 264 25.35 12.80 6.98
CA GLY A 264 25.51 13.72 5.84
C GLY A 264 24.32 13.79 4.87
N ASP A 265 24.31 14.84 4.04
CA ASP A 265 23.31 15.15 2.99
C ASP A 265 23.17 14.08 1.88
N GLN A 266 23.90 12.96 1.95
CA GLN A 266 24.09 12.03 0.82
C GLN A 266 22.99 10.96 0.67
N LEU A 267 22.04 10.86 1.61
CA LEU A 267 21.01 9.81 1.60
C LEU A 267 19.60 10.26 1.17
N HIS A 268 19.35 11.56 0.99
CA HIS A 268 18.00 12.07 0.73
C HIS A 268 17.31 11.42 -0.51
N ASP A 269 18.07 11.14 -1.56
CA ASP A 269 17.58 10.51 -2.80
C ASP A 269 17.32 8.99 -2.66
N VAL A 270 17.72 8.38 -1.55
CA VAL A 270 17.56 6.94 -1.33
C VAL A 270 16.59 6.61 -0.22
N LEU A 271 16.29 7.57 0.67
CA LEU A 271 15.40 7.40 1.82
C LEU A 271 13.92 7.29 1.41
N PRO A 272 13.11 6.56 2.19
CA PRO A 272 11.70 6.37 1.90
C PRO A 272 10.89 7.63 2.17
N THR A 273 9.85 7.86 1.37
CA THR A 273 8.93 9.02 1.50
C THR A 273 7.46 8.59 1.47
N CYS A 274 7.18 7.31 1.27
CA CYS A 274 5.82 6.76 1.39
C CYS A 274 5.63 6.09 2.74
N ARG A 275 4.37 6.06 3.19
CA ARG A 275 3.94 5.47 4.46
C ARG A 275 4.54 4.09 4.73
N GLU A 276 4.36 3.16 3.80
CA GLU A 276 4.77 1.76 3.96
C GLU A 276 6.28 1.63 4.21
N HIS A 277 7.09 2.24 3.36
CA HIS A 277 8.54 2.13 3.48
C HIS A 277 9.12 2.98 4.63
N VAL A 278 8.51 4.11 4.96
CA VAL A 278 8.91 4.91 6.13
C VAL A 278 8.74 4.10 7.40
N TRP A 279 7.53 3.56 7.65
CA TRP A 279 7.28 2.78 8.86
C TRP A 279 8.02 1.43 8.85
N GLY A 280 8.20 0.82 7.68
CA GLY A 280 9.02 -0.37 7.52
C GLY A 280 10.47 -0.13 7.96
N CYS A 281 11.09 0.98 7.55
CA CYS A 281 12.45 1.32 7.97
C CYS A 281 12.54 1.72 9.45
N VAL A 282 11.62 2.56 9.91
CA VAL A 282 11.60 3.07 11.29
C VAL A 282 11.46 1.94 12.30
N ARG A 283 10.76 0.84 11.95
CA ARG A 283 10.61 -0.33 12.82
C ARG A 283 11.92 -1.11 13.06
N TYR A 284 12.83 -1.09 12.10
CA TYR A 284 14.09 -1.84 12.15
C TYR A 284 15.31 -0.96 12.39
N GLY A 285 15.18 0.34 12.16
CA GLY A 285 16.21 1.35 12.34
C GLY A 285 16.39 1.78 13.78
N ASP A 286 17.50 2.47 14.01
CA ASP A 286 17.71 3.28 15.21
C ASP A 286 17.03 4.67 15.06
N THR A 287 17.12 5.45 16.14
CA THR A 287 16.56 6.81 16.19
C THR A 287 17.22 7.73 15.17
N ASP A 288 18.51 7.55 14.86
CA ASP A 288 19.25 8.41 13.92
C ASP A 288 18.73 8.21 12.49
N LEU A 289 18.56 6.95 12.08
CA LEU A 289 17.94 6.63 10.79
C LEU A 289 16.49 7.14 10.75
N ALA A 290 15.71 6.98 11.83
CA ALA A 290 14.34 7.48 11.89
C ALA A 290 14.27 9.02 11.74
N MET A 291 15.22 9.76 12.32
CA MET A 291 15.33 11.22 12.14
C MET A 291 15.72 11.59 10.71
N ALA A 292 16.67 10.88 10.09
CA ALA A 292 17.05 11.09 8.69
C ALA A 292 15.86 10.84 7.74
N ILE A 293 15.09 9.78 7.99
CA ILE A 293 13.87 9.47 7.24
C ILE A 293 12.82 10.56 7.42
N ALA A 294 12.61 11.05 8.65
CA ALA A 294 11.64 12.11 8.92
C ALA A 294 11.97 13.41 8.18
N ASP A 295 13.26 13.80 8.14
CA ASP A 295 13.71 14.96 7.38
C ASP A 295 13.52 14.76 5.87
N ALA A 296 13.96 13.62 5.32
CA ALA A 296 13.82 13.30 3.90
C ALA A 296 12.36 13.19 3.44
N ALA A 297 11.47 12.65 4.28
CA ALA A 297 10.04 12.55 3.97
C ALA A 297 9.32 13.90 4.10
N SER A 298 9.73 14.76 5.03
CA SER A 298 9.08 16.05 5.29
C SER A 298 9.51 17.17 4.35
N ASP A 299 10.74 17.14 3.82
CA ASP A 299 11.24 18.15 2.88
C ASP A 299 10.38 18.33 1.60
N PRO A 300 10.05 17.27 0.83
CA PRO A 300 9.20 17.41 -0.35
C PRO A 300 7.78 17.88 0.00
N VAL A 301 7.29 17.60 1.22
CA VAL A 301 6.01 18.11 1.71
C VAL A 301 6.10 19.62 1.97
N ALA A 302 7.08 20.07 2.74
CA ALA A 302 7.30 21.48 3.06
C ALA A 302 7.53 22.33 1.80
N SER A 303 8.31 21.81 0.85
CA SER A 303 8.55 22.42 -0.46
C SER A 303 7.25 22.61 -1.25
N ARG A 304 6.32 21.64 -1.18
CA ARG A 304 5.01 21.74 -1.85
C ARG A 304 4.07 22.74 -1.19
N LEU A 305 3.98 22.73 0.13
CA LEU A 305 3.16 23.70 0.87
C LEU A 305 3.67 25.14 0.61
N THR A 306 4.99 25.33 0.61
CA THR A 306 5.61 26.61 0.27
C THR A 306 5.31 27.04 -1.16
N ARG A 307 5.43 26.12 -2.13
CA ARG A 307 5.09 26.39 -3.54
C ARG A 307 3.60 26.72 -3.71
N ALA A 308 2.72 25.98 -3.03
CA ALA A 308 1.29 26.24 -3.08
C ALA A 308 0.94 27.62 -2.53
N MET A 309 1.56 28.04 -1.42
CA MET A 309 1.37 29.40 -0.88
C MET A 309 1.84 30.48 -1.85
N ARG A 310 3.03 30.33 -2.46
CA ARG A 310 3.49 31.30 -3.48
C ARG A 310 2.52 31.40 -4.67
N LEU A 311 1.94 30.29 -5.10
CA LEU A 311 0.95 30.28 -6.18
C LEU A 311 -0.37 30.98 -5.81
N LEU A 312 -0.74 30.99 -4.53
CA LEU A 312 -1.87 31.79 -4.04
C LEU A 312 -1.52 33.28 -3.96
N ASP A 313 -0.33 33.61 -3.45
CA ASP A 313 0.13 35.00 -3.29
C ASP A 313 0.37 35.70 -4.64
N ASP A 314 0.77 34.94 -5.66
CA ASP A 314 1.01 35.42 -7.03
C ASP A 314 -0.29 35.63 -7.83
N ASP A 315 -1.47 35.32 -7.26
CA ASP A 315 -2.75 35.47 -7.93
C ASP A 315 -3.17 36.95 -8.05
N PRO A 316 -3.22 37.52 -9.27
CA PRO A 316 -3.55 38.92 -9.47
C PRO A 316 -4.98 39.31 -9.02
N GLU A 317 -5.92 38.36 -8.88
CA GLU A 317 -7.27 38.67 -8.35
C GLU A 317 -7.29 38.91 -6.83
N SER A 318 -6.27 38.46 -6.08
CA SER A 318 -6.07 38.82 -4.67
C SER A 318 -5.50 40.23 -4.47
N ARG A 319 -4.98 40.85 -5.55
CA ARG A 319 -4.52 42.24 -5.59
C ARG A 319 -5.67 43.14 -6.04
N GLU A 320 -6.66 43.31 -5.17
CA GLU A 320 -7.85 44.16 -5.38
C GLU A 320 -7.54 45.67 -5.60
N ASP A 321 -6.28 46.07 -5.81
CA ASP A 321 -5.84 47.47 -5.85
C ASP A 321 -5.17 47.92 -7.18
N VAL A 322 -5.13 47.08 -8.23
CA VAL A 322 -4.49 47.44 -9.53
C VAL A 322 -5.50 47.51 -10.69
N SER A 323 -6.80 47.55 -10.40
CA SER A 323 -7.87 47.61 -11.42
C SER A 323 -8.04 49.00 -12.07
N ALA A 324 -7.53 50.08 -11.47
CA ALA A 324 -7.71 51.43 -12.02
C ALA A 324 -6.90 51.72 -13.31
N THR A 325 -5.83 50.96 -13.60
CA THR A 325 -4.89 51.29 -14.70
C THR A 325 -5.01 50.38 -15.93
N LEU A 326 -5.79 49.28 -15.85
CA LEU A 326 -5.85 48.25 -16.91
C LEU A 326 -7.17 48.18 -17.70
N ALA A 327 -8.11 49.10 -17.46
CA ALA A 327 -9.37 49.19 -18.19
C ALA A 327 -9.21 49.40 -19.72
N HIS A 328 -8.02 49.76 -20.21
CA HIS A 328 -7.76 49.99 -21.64
C HIS A 328 -7.31 48.74 -22.42
N VAL A 329 -6.98 47.62 -21.74
CA VAL A 329 -6.50 46.38 -22.39
C VAL A 329 -7.61 45.32 -22.49
N ASP A 330 -8.79 45.61 -21.95
CA ASP A 330 -9.89 44.65 -21.78
C ASP A 330 -10.68 44.33 -23.07
N SER A 331 -10.52 45.14 -24.12
CA SER A 331 -11.18 44.92 -25.41
C SER A 331 -10.54 43.79 -26.24
N LEU A 332 -9.26 43.47 -26.02
CA LEU A 332 -8.55 42.39 -26.72
C LEU A 332 -8.65 41.03 -26.01
N ARG A 333 -9.17 40.99 -24.77
CA ARG A 333 -9.29 39.76 -23.95
C ARG A 333 -10.53 38.92 -24.23
N ARG A 334 -11.51 39.42 -25.00
CA ARG A 334 -12.78 38.72 -25.26
C ARG A 334 -12.70 37.51 -26.20
N PHE A 335 -11.55 37.23 -26.82
CA PHE A 335 -11.44 36.23 -27.88
C PHE A 335 -10.57 35.01 -27.55
N VAL A 336 -10.13 34.85 -26.29
CA VAL A 336 -9.37 33.66 -25.86
C VAL A 336 -10.02 33.04 -24.62
N PRO A 337 -10.91 32.04 -24.77
CA PRO A 337 -11.37 31.22 -23.66
C PRO A 337 -10.30 30.19 -23.26
N ARG A 338 -9.07 30.66 -23.00
CA ARG A 338 -8.09 29.87 -22.26
C ARG A 338 -8.43 30.09 -20.79
N LEU A 339 -9.10 29.09 -20.23
CA LEU A 339 -9.13 28.72 -18.81
C LEU A 339 -8.01 29.43 -18.06
N ARG A 340 -8.33 30.55 -17.39
CA ARG A 340 -7.45 31.10 -16.37
C ARG A 340 -7.45 30.06 -15.26
N ASP A 341 -6.40 29.26 -15.22
CA ASP A 341 -6.15 28.38 -14.11
C ASP A 341 -5.80 29.29 -12.92
N ASP A 342 -6.83 29.62 -12.13
CA ASP A 342 -6.76 30.45 -10.93
C ASP A 342 -5.66 29.96 -9.99
N GLY A 343 -5.01 30.87 -9.25
CA GLY A 343 -3.92 30.54 -8.33
C GLY A 343 -4.30 29.42 -7.36
N THR A 344 -5.57 29.40 -6.93
CA THR A 344 -6.16 28.35 -6.11
C THR A 344 -6.07 26.97 -6.76
N THR A 345 -6.43 26.85 -8.04
CA THR A 345 -6.41 25.56 -8.76
C THR A 345 -4.98 25.04 -8.91
N ARG A 346 -4.04 25.93 -9.25
CA ARG A 346 -2.61 25.59 -9.36
C ARG A 346 -2.00 25.19 -8.02
N ALA A 347 -2.36 25.88 -6.93
CA ALA A 347 -1.92 25.55 -5.59
C ALA A 347 -2.43 24.18 -5.12
N ARG A 348 -3.73 23.89 -5.36
CA ARG A 348 -4.32 22.57 -5.09
C ARG A 348 -3.65 21.47 -5.89
N GLU A 349 -3.39 21.69 -7.18
CA GLU A 349 -2.69 20.73 -8.03
C GLU A 349 -1.26 20.45 -7.55
N ALA A 350 -0.54 21.48 -7.08
CA ALA A 350 0.80 21.31 -6.51
C ALA A 350 0.80 20.40 -5.27
N ILE A 351 -0.25 20.47 -4.44
CA ILE A 351 -0.45 19.61 -3.27
C ILE A 351 -0.88 18.19 -3.69
N ARG A 352 -1.81 18.09 -4.65
CA ARG A 352 -2.42 16.82 -5.08
C ARG A 352 -1.46 15.86 -5.76
N ARG A 353 -0.38 16.32 -6.38
CA ARG A 353 0.59 15.42 -7.04
C ARG A 353 1.13 14.38 -6.05
N PRO A 354 1.30 13.11 -6.41
CA PRO A 354 1.92 12.13 -5.52
C PRO A 354 3.41 12.44 -5.30
N ILE A 355 3.93 12.19 -4.09
CA ILE A 355 5.38 12.13 -3.85
C ILE A 355 5.83 10.74 -4.30
N ARG A 356 6.83 10.66 -5.17
CA ARG A 356 7.44 9.38 -5.53
C ARG A 356 8.36 8.94 -4.41
N CYS A 357 8.28 7.68 -4.04
CA CYS A 357 9.18 7.08 -3.07
C CYS A 357 10.32 6.38 -3.80
N PRO A 358 11.58 6.74 -3.53
CA PRO A 358 12.74 6.09 -4.15
C PRO A 358 12.75 4.57 -3.97
N VAL A 359 12.23 4.09 -2.84
CA VAL A 359 12.16 2.65 -2.57
C VAL A 359 11.07 1.96 -3.37
N CYS A 360 9.89 2.57 -3.56
CA CYS A 360 8.88 2.04 -4.47
C CYS A 360 9.45 1.88 -5.89
N ASP A 361 10.17 2.90 -6.38
CA ASP A 361 10.79 2.87 -7.72
C ASP A 361 11.84 1.75 -7.83
N ARG A 362 12.61 1.49 -6.75
CA ARG A 362 13.55 0.36 -6.69
C ARG A 362 12.84 -1.00 -6.69
N MET A 363 11.75 -1.14 -5.94
CA MET A 363 11.00 -2.39 -5.88
C MET A 363 10.32 -2.70 -7.21
N GLU A 364 9.81 -1.68 -7.88
CA GLU A 364 9.33 -1.79 -9.26
C GLU A 364 10.45 -2.22 -10.21
N THR A 365 11.62 -1.58 -10.13
CA THR A 365 12.80 -1.98 -10.93
C THR A 365 13.22 -3.43 -10.67
N ALA A 366 13.20 -3.89 -9.42
CA ALA A 366 13.53 -5.26 -9.05
C ALA A 366 12.53 -6.27 -9.64
N ARG A 367 11.22 -5.97 -9.52
CA ARG A 367 10.15 -6.77 -10.13
C ARG A 367 10.34 -6.87 -11.64
N ASP A 368 10.58 -5.75 -12.30
CA ASP A 368 10.71 -5.66 -13.75
C ASP A 368 11.90 -6.48 -14.25
N ARG A 369 13.07 -6.33 -13.61
CA ARG A 369 14.27 -7.13 -13.92
C ARG A 369 14.07 -8.62 -13.65
N ALA A 370 13.40 -8.99 -12.57
CA ALA A 370 13.11 -10.38 -12.22
C ALA A 370 12.19 -11.04 -13.27
N VAL A 371 11.18 -10.31 -13.74
CA VAL A 371 10.27 -10.79 -14.80
C VAL A 371 11.01 -10.89 -16.13
N GLU A 372 11.83 -9.92 -16.49
CA GLU A 372 12.65 -9.97 -17.71
C GLU A 372 13.61 -11.18 -17.69
N LEU A 373 14.30 -11.40 -16.56
CA LEU A 373 15.16 -12.56 -16.39
C LEU A 373 14.39 -13.87 -16.47
N LEU A 374 13.24 -13.98 -15.79
CA LEU A 374 12.37 -15.15 -15.87
C LEU A 374 12.01 -15.47 -17.33
N LEU A 375 11.53 -14.49 -18.07
CA LEU A 375 11.11 -14.69 -19.45
C LEU A 375 12.26 -15.15 -20.34
N ALA A 376 13.47 -14.61 -20.16
CA ALA A 376 14.67 -15.06 -20.87
C ALA A 376 15.08 -16.49 -20.48
N LEU A 377 14.96 -16.86 -19.21
CA LEU A 377 15.25 -18.22 -18.74
C LEU A 377 14.25 -19.23 -19.32
N LEU A 378 12.95 -18.89 -19.37
CA LEU A 378 11.91 -19.77 -19.91
C LEU A 378 12.07 -20.07 -21.41
N GLU A 379 12.91 -19.35 -22.14
CA GLU A 379 13.26 -19.73 -23.52
C GLU A 379 14.07 -21.03 -23.58
N GLN A 380 14.76 -21.41 -22.50
CA GLN A 380 15.58 -22.62 -22.43
C GLN A 380 14.81 -23.80 -21.78
N PRO A 381 14.78 -24.99 -22.40
CA PRO A 381 13.99 -26.14 -21.89
C PRO A 381 14.30 -26.57 -20.45
N ARG A 382 15.55 -26.45 -20.00
CA ARG A 382 15.94 -26.82 -18.63
C ARG A 382 15.25 -25.97 -17.56
N PHE A 383 15.06 -24.68 -17.82
CA PHE A 383 14.45 -23.75 -16.87
C PHE A 383 12.92 -23.81 -16.92
N ARG A 384 12.35 -24.24 -18.06
CA ARG A 384 10.91 -24.58 -18.14
C ARG A 384 10.56 -25.67 -17.13
N ARG A 385 11.33 -26.76 -17.11
CA ARG A 385 11.11 -27.87 -16.16
C ARG A 385 11.25 -27.40 -14.71
N ALA A 386 12.33 -26.68 -14.39
CA ALA A 386 12.51 -26.14 -13.04
C ALA A 386 11.31 -25.27 -12.61
N PHE A 387 10.81 -24.42 -13.50
CA PHE A 387 9.63 -23.58 -13.23
C PHE A 387 8.34 -24.40 -13.01
N GLU A 388 8.11 -25.43 -13.83
CA GLU A 388 6.96 -26.34 -13.72
C GLU A 388 7.01 -27.10 -12.38
N ASP A 389 8.17 -27.66 -12.03
CA ASP A 389 8.41 -28.46 -10.84
C ASP A 389 8.38 -27.62 -9.54
N GLY A 390 8.79 -26.35 -9.61
CA GLY A 390 8.78 -25.42 -8.48
C GLY A 390 7.42 -24.78 -8.21
N TYR A 391 7.43 -23.66 -7.46
CA TYR A 391 6.20 -22.98 -7.08
C TYR A 391 5.43 -22.40 -8.28
N GLY A 392 6.10 -21.97 -9.35
CA GLY A 392 5.52 -21.13 -10.41
C GLY A 392 5.43 -19.65 -9.98
N LEU A 393 4.47 -18.89 -10.48
CA LEU A 393 4.20 -17.50 -10.11
C LEU A 393 2.97 -17.35 -9.22
N CYS A 394 2.91 -16.27 -8.43
CA CYS A 394 1.61 -15.81 -7.94
C CYS A 394 0.82 -15.24 -9.13
N LEU A 395 -0.51 -15.22 -9.06
CA LEU A 395 -1.35 -14.78 -10.17
C LEU A 395 -1.13 -13.30 -10.52
N ASN A 396 -0.77 -12.48 -9.53
CA ASN A 396 -0.34 -11.09 -9.77
C ASN A 396 0.92 -11.02 -10.65
N HIS A 397 1.95 -11.82 -10.38
CA HIS A 397 3.15 -11.84 -11.21
C HIS A 397 2.97 -12.62 -12.52
N CYS A 398 2.08 -13.61 -12.57
CA CYS A 398 1.71 -14.26 -13.84
C CYS A 398 1.01 -13.26 -14.77
N SER A 399 0.04 -12.51 -14.26
CA SER A 399 -0.56 -11.36 -14.97
C SER A 399 0.51 -10.43 -15.51
N TYR A 400 1.38 -9.98 -14.62
CA TYR A 400 2.42 -9.02 -14.95
C TYR A 400 3.34 -9.54 -16.06
N ALA A 401 3.80 -10.79 -15.95
CA ALA A 401 4.65 -11.43 -16.94
C ALA A 401 3.94 -11.59 -18.30
N LEU A 402 2.67 -12.02 -18.32
CA LEU A 402 1.89 -12.12 -19.56
C LEU A 402 1.67 -10.75 -20.23
N ALA A 403 1.52 -9.70 -19.42
CA ALA A 403 1.36 -8.33 -19.94
C ALA A 403 2.62 -7.79 -20.62
N ARG A 404 3.80 -8.36 -20.34
CA ARG A 404 5.08 -8.06 -21.02
C ARG A 404 5.19 -8.68 -22.42
N ASN A 405 4.14 -9.36 -22.91
CA ASN A 405 4.09 -9.97 -24.24
C ASN A 405 5.25 -10.94 -24.49
N PRO A 406 5.41 -11.99 -23.64
CA PRO A 406 6.48 -12.97 -23.81
C PRO A 406 6.29 -13.80 -25.09
N ALA A 407 7.33 -14.55 -25.47
CA ALA A 407 7.25 -15.47 -26.60
C ALA A 407 6.04 -16.41 -26.49
N PRO A 408 5.38 -16.80 -27.59
CA PRO A 408 4.15 -17.61 -27.55
C PRO A 408 4.28 -18.90 -26.74
N GLU A 409 5.43 -19.57 -26.80
CA GLU A 409 5.71 -20.78 -26.01
C GLU A 409 5.76 -20.49 -24.51
N SER A 410 6.47 -19.44 -24.09
CA SER A 410 6.53 -19.02 -22.68
C SER A 410 5.16 -18.56 -22.19
N ALA A 411 4.38 -17.86 -23.02
CA ALA A 411 3.01 -17.45 -22.70
C ALA A 411 2.06 -18.65 -22.55
N ALA A 412 2.24 -19.70 -23.36
CA ALA A 412 1.47 -20.93 -23.26
C ALA A 412 1.84 -21.70 -21.98
N LEU A 413 3.14 -21.85 -21.71
CA LEU A 413 3.68 -22.48 -20.50
C LEU A 413 3.14 -21.81 -19.23
N LEU A 414 3.28 -20.49 -19.10
CA LEU A 414 2.79 -19.73 -17.94
C LEU A 414 1.29 -19.93 -17.72
N ARG A 415 0.49 -19.97 -18.79
CA ARG A 415 -0.95 -20.20 -18.69
C ARG A 415 -1.30 -21.62 -18.28
N SER A 416 -0.69 -22.62 -18.91
CA SER A 416 -0.98 -24.02 -18.61
C SER A 416 -0.54 -24.43 -17.21
N ASP A 417 0.68 -24.01 -16.80
CA ASP A 417 1.23 -24.33 -15.49
C ASP A 417 0.41 -23.68 -14.37
N GLU A 418 0.13 -22.38 -14.47
CA GLU A 418 -0.68 -21.69 -13.46
C GLU A 418 -2.12 -22.19 -13.41
N ALA A 419 -2.74 -22.51 -14.56
CA ALA A 419 -4.06 -23.11 -14.57
C ALA A 419 -4.07 -24.47 -13.84
N ALA A 420 -3.07 -25.32 -14.05
CA ALA A 420 -2.95 -26.60 -13.37
C ALA A 420 -2.76 -26.44 -11.85
N LYS A 421 -1.91 -25.49 -11.43
CA LYS A 421 -1.66 -25.18 -10.01
C LYS A 421 -2.90 -24.60 -9.32
N VAL A 422 -3.64 -23.71 -10.00
CA VAL A 422 -4.93 -23.19 -9.50
C VAL A 422 -5.98 -24.30 -9.45
N ALA A 423 -6.06 -25.19 -10.44
CA ALA A 423 -7.01 -26.30 -10.45
C ALA A 423 -6.77 -27.26 -9.27
N ARG A 424 -5.50 -27.60 -8.99
CA ARG A 424 -5.14 -28.39 -7.81
C ARG A 424 -5.53 -27.69 -6.52
N LEU A 425 -5.15 -26.42 -6.36
CA LEU A 425 -5.51 -25.63 -5.17
C LEU A 425 -7.03 -25.57 -4.97
N GLN A 426 -7.77 -25.43 -6.05
CA GLN A 426 -9.23 -25.37 -6.04
C GLN A 426 -9.86 -26.69 -5.56
N TRP A 427 -9.31 -27.83 -6.00
CA TRP A 427 -9.71 -29.14 -5.48
C TRP A 427 -9.42 -29.25 -3.97
N GLU A 428 -8.23 -28.82 -3.52
CA GLU A 428 -7.87 -28.85 -2.10
C GLU A 428 -8.80 -27.97 -1.25
N LEU A 429 -9.16 -26.78 -1.73
CA LEU A 429 -10.10 -25.89 -1.05
C LEU A 429 -11.49 -26.49 -0.94
N ARG A 430 -11.99 -27.12 -2.02
CA ARG A 430 -13.27 -27.84 -2.00
C ARG A 430 -13.26 -29.00 -1.02
N GLU A 431 -12.17 -29.77 -0.99
CA GLU A 431 -12.02 -30.88 -0.07
C GLU A 431 -11.95 -30.41 1.39
N ALA A 432 -11.27 -29.30 1.63
CA ALA A 432 -11.22 -28.66 2.94
C ALA A 432 -12.61 -28.18 3.40
N GLN A 433 -13.44 -27.65 2.51
CA GLN A 433 -14.84 -27.29 2.81
C GLN A 433 -15.70 -28.53 3.04
N ARG A 434 -15.60 -29.55 2.18
CA ARG A 434 -16.38 -30.79 2.30
C ARG A 434 -16.15 -31.41 3.68
N LYS A 435 -14.90 -31.54 4.11
CA LYS A 435 -14.52 -32.08 5.43
C LYS A 435 -14.88 -31.19 6.63
N GLN A 436 -15.42 -29.99 6.42
CA GLN A 436 -16.04 -29.19 7.48
C GLN A 436 -17.50 -29.58 7.72
N ALA A 437 -18.14 -30.31 6.79
CA ALA A 437 -19.49 -30.79 6.97
C ALA A 437 -19.58 -31.84 8.09
N TRP A 438 -20.71 -31.83 8.81
CA TRP A 438 -20.90 -32.61 10.03
C TRP A 438 -20.87 -34.12 9.80
N ASP A 439 -21.42 -34.57 8.68
CA ASP A 439 -21.55 -35.96 8.25
C ASP A 439 -20.21 -36.63 7.93
N VAL A 440 -19.21 -35.86 7.50
CA VAL A 440 -17.86 -36.37 7.14
C VAL A 440 -16.77 -35.99 8.16
N ARG A 441 -17.17 -35.47 9.32
CA ARG A 441 -16.25 -35.09 10.41
C ARG A 441 -15.29 -36.20 10.88
N PRO A 442 -15.66 -37.51 10.88
CA PRO A 442 -14.74 -38.58 11.27
C PRO A 442 -13.57 -38.80 10.30
N GLU A 443 -13.64 -38.29 9.08
CA GLU A 443 -12.57 -38.46 8.10
C GLU A 443 -11.28 -37.76 8.53
N ARG A 444 -10.14 -38.38 8.19
CA ARG A 444 -8.82 -37.80 8.50
C ARG A 444 -8.61 -36.51 7.72
N LYS A 445 -8.35 -35.44 8.46
CA LYS A 445 -7.94 -34.14 7.93
C LYS A 445 -6.47 -34.19 7.50
N GLY A 446 -6.17 -33.72 6.29
CA GLY A 446 -4.83 -33.68 5.72
C GLY A 446 -4.35 -32.26 5.43
N THR A 447 -3.40 -32.13 4.49
CA THR A 447 -2.78 -30.87 4.10
C THR A 447 -3.73 -29.91 3.39
N GLU A 448 -4.90 -30.39 2.92
CA GLU A 448 -5.95 -29.56 2.33
C GLU A 448 -6.49 -28.53 3.32
N GLN A 449 -6.42 -28.82 4.62
CA GLN A 449 -6.86 -27.92 5.68
C GLN A 449 -6.06 -26.61 5.76
N ARG A 450 -4.89 -26.58 5.13
CA ARG A 450 -4.00 -25.41 5.01
C ARG A 450 -4.02 -24.80 3.60
N ALA A 451 -4.87 -25.31 2.70
CA ALA A 451 -4.97 -24.83 1.32
C ALA A 451 -5.35 -23.34 1.23
N TRP A 452 -6.11 -22.82 2.19
CA TRP A 452 -6.47 -21.40 2.24
C TRP A 452 -5.24 -20.47 2.43
N LEU A 453 -4.20 -20.90 3.14
CA LEU A 453 -2.93 -20.16 3.24
C LEU A 453 -2.18 -20.17 1.90
N ARG A 454 -2.14 -21.33 1.24
CA ARG A 454 -1.59 -21.44 -0.13
C ARG A 454 -2.37 -20.59 -1.13
N ALA A 455 -3.68 -20.45 -0.94
CA ALA A 455 -4.51 -19.59 -1.76
C ALA A 455 -4.15 -18.12 -1.57
N ILE A 456 -3.98 -17.64 -0.34
CA ILE A 456 -3.50 -16.27 -0.08
C ILE A 456 -2.16 -16.06 -0.81
N ALA A 457 -1.19 -16.95 -0.62
CA ALA A 457 0.12 -16.84 -1.27
C ALA A 457 0.05 -16.85 -2.82
N ARG A 458 -0.83 -17.68 -3.40
CA ARG A 458 -1.00 -17.80 -4.86
C ARG A 458 -1.66 -16.57 -5.46
N PHE A 459 -2.67 -16.02 -4.78
CA PHE A 459 -3.48 -14.92 -5.30
C PHE A 459 -2.83 -13.56 -5.02
N SER A 460 -2.39 -13.35 -3.78
CA SER A 460 -1.92 -12.05 -3.31
C SER A 460 -0.43 -11.81 -3.57
N GLY A 461 0.38 -12.86 -3.63
CA GLY A 461 1.84 -12.75 -3.56
C GLY A 461 2.35 -13.20 -2.20
N ARG A 462 3.54 -12.75 -1.81
CA ARG A 462 4.28 -13.41 -0.71
C ARG A 462 3.47 -13.50 0.58
N TYR A 463 3.39 -14.73 1.10
CA TYR A 463 3.17 -15.05 2.50
C TYR A 463 4.18 -16.17 2.79
N THR A 464 5.08 -15.96 3.76
CA THR A 464 6.10 -16.97 4.09
C THR A 464 5.44 -18.05 4.94
N PRO A 465 5.19 -19.25 4.39
CA PRO A 465 4.43 -20.28 5.09
C PRO A 465 5.17 -20.73 6.35
N LEU A 466 4.43 -21.06 7.42
CA LEU A 466 4.95 -21.93 8.48
C LEU A 466 5.59 -23.17 7.84
N PRO A 467 6.69 -23.70 8.40
CA PRO A 467 7.32 -24.93 7.92
C PRO A 467 6.27 -26.06 7.82
N PRO A 468 6.49 -27.06 6.94
CA PRO A 468 5.63 -28.23 6.91
C PRO A 468 5.50 -28.80 8.32
N ASP A 469 4.27 -28.99 8.79
CA ASP A 469 4.03 -29.80 9.99
C ASP A 469 4.43 -31.25 9.65
N ASP A 470 5.69 -31.59 9.91
CA ASP A 470 6.12 -32.95 10.22
C ASP A 470 5.65 -33.38 11.63
N ALA A 471 4.78 -32.61 12.27
CA ALA A 471 4.05 -33.07 13.44
C ALA A 471 2.78 -33.82 12.98
N PRO A 472 2.75 -35.17 12.97
CA PRO A 472 1.47 -35.85 13.03
C PRO A 472 0.74 -35.30 14.25
N ASN A 473 -0.54 -34.95 14.10
CA ASN A 473 -1.42 -34.67 15.21
C ASN A 473 -1.28 -35.80 16.24
N GLY A 474 -0.46 -35.56 17.27
CA GLY A 474 -0.47 -36.33 18.49
C GLY A 474 -1.79 -36.04 19.17
N GLU A 475 -2.59 -37.09 19.28
CA GLU A 475 -3.80 -37.25 20.09
C GLU A 475 -3.95 -36.20 21.21
N ARG A 476 -5.02 -35.38 21.15
CA ARG A 476 -5.89 -35.07 22.29
C ARG A 476 -7.33 -34.82 21.82
#